data_AF-A0A4R4BQY3-F1
#
_entry.id   AF-A0A4R4BQY3-F1
#
_cell.length_a   1.000
_cell.length_b   1.000
_cell.length_c   1.000
_cell.angle_alpha   90.00
_cell.angle_beta   90.00
_cell.angle_gamma   90.00
#
_symmetry.space_group_name_H-M   'P 1'
#
loop_
_entity.id
_entity.type
_entity.pdbx_description
1 polymer ?
#
loop_
_entity_poly.entity_id
_entity_poly.type
_entity_poly.pdbx_seq_one_letter_code
_entity_poly.pdbx_strand_id
1 'polypeptide(L)'
;MFNTLVKRFSDDWKPAAITGQGSVAQFDILQDDIISSAELDAFGYMYTIAEENSLTRKAPIGITKAVALYSYNQDMAFYANHDLVQRANQNGLNITPNPFQREEHTSLYKLSFTIDSKILGEDSFIVNNKPQYDEKGKTLIIEVKKPQSLILANVEKKVDENDESNIWYELNNKRIYIDGKEIKIEAEIGKKSKKKKSEKEILTIESALSDQGEKGEKSVEQKEDNKGKSDKKQNKPKIEIEEFEEIKEDEKKYYKFSVTREPQYDENTKALIIETGIVKTFNNIAPKNNSQDEYGIKNNNKVIGEIKVENISNNLFKVSVKLSDEIKKRRICQILTVIHDGLVAHSSGEDNTIVPLFLIAAPVKVPSPVFHPYIDIVIEEGKPKVIGIKDCINNSWVEEQNDQSKIKKVYIKDCERLSISKEEIKEKTFGSWKEFLSACGLENCECHPEENSERSDNSEASSSTTTPSEDTNGGGNR
;
A
#
# COMPACT_ATOMS: atom_id res chain seq x y z
N MET A 1 -8.56 -7.41 7.99
CA MET A 1 -8.31 -6.15 8.75
C MET A 1 -8.32 -4.93 7.85
N PHE A 2 -7.39 -4.78 6.89
CA PHE A 2 -7.37 -3.61 5.98
C PHE A 2 -8.71 -3.34 5.30
N ASN A 3 -9.33 -4.35 4.67
CA ASN A 3 -10.66 -4.21 4.06
C ASN A 3 -11.75 -3.74 5.05
N THR A 4 -11.65 -4.11 6.33
CA THR A 4 -12.57 -3.65 7.37
C THR A 4 -12.35 -2.17 7.68
N LEU A 5 -11.09 -1.72 7.73
CA LEU A 5 -10.74 -0.32 7.92
C LEU A 5 -11.25 0.53 6.76
N VAL A 6 -11.04 0.10 5.51
CA VAL A 6 -11.55 0.79 4.31
C VAL A 6 -13.07 0.89 4.34
N LYS A 7 -13.78 -0.21 4.65
CA LYS A 7 -15.25 -0.23 4.70
C LYS A 7 -15.81 0.64 5.82
N ARG A 8 -15.16 0.70 6.99
CA ARG A 8 -15.67 1.40 8.17
C ARG A 8 -15.24 2.87 8.22
N PHE A 9 -14.06 3.19 7.71
CA PHE A 9 -13.41 4.50 7.81
C PHE A 9 -12.92 4.96 6.44
N SER A 10 -13.81 4.96 5.45
CA SER A 10 -13.49 5.24 4.03
C SER A 10 -12.90 6.63 3.78
N ASP A 11 -13.13 7.57 4.69
CA ASP A 11 -12.58 8.92 4.58
C ASP A 11 -11.07 8.94 4.88
N ASP A 12 -10.61 8.06 5.78
CA ASP A 12 -9.22 7.99 6.24
C ASP A 12 -8.43 6.81 5.65
N TRP A 13 -9.12 5.72 5.30
CA TRP A 13 -8.51 4.47 4.82
C TRP A 13 -8.90 4.20 3.38
N LYS A 14 -7.91 4.25 2.49
CA LYS A 14 -8.05 3.95 1.07
C LYS A 14 -6.86 3.09 0.63
N PRO A 15 -7.04 2.19 -0.36
CA PRO A 15 -5.94 1.49 -0.99
C PRO A 15 -4.89 2.47 -1.50
N ALA A 16 -3.64 2.26 -1.13
CA ALA A 16 -2.51 2.99 -1.70
C ALA A 16 -2.35 2.65 -3.19
N ALA A 17 -1.79 3.60 -3.95
CA ALA A 17 -1.42 3.39 -5.33
C ALA A 17 -0.47 2.19 -5.47
N ILE A 18 -0.63 1.43 -6.55
CA ILE A 18 0.19 0.27 -6.88
C ILE A 18 0.90 0.57 -8.20
N THR A 19 2.15 0.16 -8.30
CA THR A 19 2.93 0.17 -9.54
C THR A 19 3.41 -1.24 -9.86
N GLY A 20 3.49 -1.55 -11.15
CA GLY A 20 4.15 -2.75 -11.64
C GLY A 20 5.60 -2.43 -11.96
N GLN A 21 6.54 -3.18 -11.37
CA GLN A 21 7.95 -3.10 -11.71
C GLN A 21 8.40 -4.50 -12.15
N GLY A 22 8.33 -4.74 -13.46
CA GLY A 22 8.41 -6.09 -13.99
C GLY A 22 7.16 -6.92 -13.65
N SER A 23 7.38 -8.19 -13.27
CA SER A 23 6.32 -9.12 -12.86
C SER A 23 5.85 -8.97 -11.41
N VAL A 24 6.28 -7.92 -10.69
CA VAL A 24 5.99 -7.72 -9.27
C VAL A 24 5.13 -6.46 -9.10
N ALA A 25 3.96 -6.62 -8.48
CA ALA A 25 3.13 -5.52 -8.02
C ALA A 25 3.62 -5.05 -6.64
N GLN A 26 3.84 -3.76 -6.48
CA GLN A 26 4.28 -3.15 -5.21
C GLN A 26 3.60 -1.79 -5.01
N PHE A 27 3.65 -1.27 -3.78
CA PHE A 27 3.13 0.06 -3.49
C PHE A 27 3.90 1.14 -4.25
N ASP A 28 3.20 2.05 -4.94
CA ASP A 28 3.80 3.22 -5.56
C ASP A 28 4.01 4.31 -4.49
N ILE A 29 5.12 4.18 -3.78
CA ILE A 29 5.49 5.16 -2.75
C ILE A 29 5.94 6.51 -3.34
N LEU A 30 6.02 6.65 -4.66
CA LEU A 30 6.28 7.94 -5.30
C LEU A 30 4.99 8.74 -5.39
N GLN A 31 3.86 8.07 -5.60
CA GLN A 31 2.53 8.68 -5.58
C GLN A 31 2.00 8.85 -4.16
N ASP A 32 2.03 7.78 -3.36
CA ASP A 32 1.53 7.79 -1.99
C ASP A 32 2.64 7.73 -0.94
N ASP A 33 2.33 8.15 0.28
CA ASP A 33 3.21 8.00 1.45
C ASP A 33 2.39 7.97 2.73
N ILE A 34 3.04 8.00 3.89
CA ILE A 34 2.33 7.93 5.18
C ILE A 34 1.42 9.14 5.45
N ILE A 35 1.62 10.26 4.75
CA ILE A 35 0.79 11.46 4.85
C ILE A 35 -0.52 11.22 4.09
N SER A 36 -0.44 10.72 2.84
CA SER A 36 -1.61 10.48 1.99
C SER A 36 -2.34 9.17 2.30
N SER A 37 -1.62 8.16 2.79
CA SER A 37 -2.14 6.79 2.97
C SER A 37 -1.96 6.27 4.39
N ALA A 38 -3.09 6.01 5.06
CA ALA A 38 -3.11 5.28 6.33
C ALA A 38 -2.66 3.82 6.18
N GLU A 39 -2.84 3.22 4.99
CA GLU A 39 -2.38 1.86 4.71
C GLU A 39 -0.86 1.76 4.81
N LEU A 40 -0.14 2.64 4.10
CA LEU A 40 1.32 2.67 4.12
C LEU A 40 1.86 2.99 5.51
N ASP A 41 1.19 3.87 6.26
CA ASP A 41 1.57 4.17 7.65
C ASP A 41 1.46 2.93 8.55
N ALA A 42 0.33 2.22 8.49
CA ALA A 42 -0.01 1.14 9.40
C ALA A 42 0.60 -0.23 9.05
N PHE A 43 0.73 -0.54 7.75
CA PHE A 43 1.16 -1.84 7.25
C PHE A 43 2.58 -1.84 6.69
N GLY A 44 3.21 -0.66 6.58
CA GLY A 44 4.54 -0.54 6.02
C GLY A 44 4.59 -0.85 4.53
N TYR A 45 5.79 -0.83 3.98
CA TYR A 45 6.03 -1.10 2.57
C TYR A 45 7.48 -1.52 2.33
N MET A 46 7.70 -2.13 1.18
CA MET A 46 9.02 -2.35 0.60
C MET A 46 8.93 -1.92 -0.86
N TYR A 47 9.71 -0.92 -1.24
CA TYR A 47 9.81 -0.42 -2.60
C TYR A 47 11.19 -0.73 -3.14
N THR A 48 11.26 -1.61 -4.13
CA THR A 48 12.53 -2.04 -4.72
C THR A 48 13.02 -1.05 -5.77
N ILE A 49 14.33 -0.83 -5.79
CA ILE A 49 15.00 0.04 -6.75
C ILE A 49 16.22 -0.70 -7.28
N ALA A 50 16.33 -0.85 -8.60
CA ALA A 50 17.51 -1.47 -9.19
C ALA A 50 18.82 -0.77 -8.82
N GLU A 51 19.76 -1.58 -8.35
CA GLU A 51 21.13 -1.23 -7.96
C GLU A 51 21.27 -0.27 -6.76
N GLU A 52 20.16 0.19 -6.20
CA GLU A 52 20.10 0.97 -4.97
C GLU A 52 19.49 0.14 -3.84
N ASN A 53 19.58 0.65 -2.62
CA ASN A 53 18.88 0.04 -1.49
C ASN A 53 17.37 0.25 -1.65
N SER A 54 16.59 -0.80 -1.38
CA SER A 54 15.13 -0.69 -1.30
C SER A 54 14.72 0.32 -0.24
N LEU A 55 13.71 1.13 -0.52
CA LEU A 55 13.08 1.95 0.50
C LEU A 55 12.11 1.08 1.28
N THR A 56 12.37 0.91 2.57
CA THR A 56 11.59 0.00 3.42
C THR A 56 11.07 0.71 4.65
N ARG A 57 9.78 0.48 4.94
CA ARG A 57 9.13 0.86 6.18
C ARG A 57 8.64 -0.40 6.88
N LYS A 58 9.10 -0.61 8.12
CA LYS A 58 8.57 -1.68 8.96
C LYS A 58 7.12 -1.38 9.32
N ALA A 59 6.24 -2.38 9.18
CA ALA A 59 4.85 -2.28 9.61
C ALA A 59 4.75 -1.97 11.12
N PRO A 60 4.10 -0.86 11.52
CA PRO A 60 3.79 -0.62 12.93
C PRO A 60 2.79 -1.61 13.50
N ILE A 61 1.87 -2.14 12.67
CA ILE A 61 0.96 -3.21 13.09
C ILE A 61 1.59 -4.58 12.79
N GLY A 62 1.77 -5.38 13.84
CA GLY A 62 2.12 -6.80 13.75
C GLY A 62 0.91 -7.69 14.03
N ILE A 63 0.82 -8.80 13.33
CA ILE A 63 -0.23 -9.82 13.52
C ILE A 63 0.45 -11.19 13.55
N THR A 64 0.17 -12.00 14.57
CA THR A 64 0.60 -13.40 14.57
C THR A 64 -0.26 -14.24 13.63
N LYS A 65 0.22 -15.41 13.24
CA LYS A 65 -0.65 -16.42 12.63
C LYS A 65 -1.81 -16.73 13.57
N ALA A 66 -2.99 -17.02 13.01
CA ALA A 66 -4.08 -17.61 13.75
C ALA A 66 -3.76 -19.09 13.98
N VAL A 67 -3.66 -19.48 15.25
CA VAL A 67 -3.33 -20.85 15.66
C VAL A 67 -4.56 -21.47 16.31
N ALA A 68 -4.92 -22.67 15.88
CA ALA A 68 -6.00 -23.45 16.48
C ALA A 68 -5.61 -23.86 17.91
N LEU A 69 -6.56 -23.75 18.84
CA LEU A 69 -6.39 -24.16 20.25
C LEU A 69 -6.74 -25.63 20.47
N TYR A 70 -7.52 -26.23 19.56
CA TYR A 70 -7.81 -27.65 19.55
C TYR A 70 -7.08 -28.36 18.41
N SER A 71 -6.73 -29.62 18.64
CA SER A 71 -6.13 -30.48 17.64
C SER A 71 -7.02 -30.61 16.40
N TYR A 72 -6.38 -30.59 15.23
CA TYR A 72 -7.02 -30.93 13.98
C TYR A 72 -7.03 -32.45 13.80
N ASN A 73 -8.22 -33.04 13.70
CA ASN A 73 -8.40 -34.50 13.65
C ASN A 73 -8.50 -35.07 12.23
N GLN A 74 -8.35 -34.25 11.19
CA GLN A 74 -8.51 -34.67 9.78
C GLN A 74 -9.88 -35.33 9.48
N ASP A 75 -10.96 -34.76 10.01
CA ASP A 75 -12.31 -35.25 9.72
C ASP A 75 -12.67 -34.94 8.25
N MET A 76 -12.57 -35.98 7.40
CA MET A 76 -12.82 -35.91 5.97
C MET A 76 -14.16 -36.57 5.61
N ALA A 77 -14.96 -35.87 4.82
CA ALA A 77 -16.15 -36.39 4.16
C ALA A 77 -15.89 -36.56 2.66
N PHE A 78 -16.21 -37.75 2.13
CA PHE A 78 -16.16 -38.03 0.70
C PHE A 78 -17.57 -38.00 0.12
N TYR A 79 -17.82 -37.06 -0.78
CA TYR A 79 -19.04 -36.92 -1.55
C TYR A 79 -18.79 -37.34 -2.99
N ALA A 80 -19.84 -37.82 -3.66
CA ALA A 80 -19.84 -38.01 -5.10
C ALA A 80 -21.27 -37.86 -5.62
N ASN A 81 -21.42 -37.30 -6.82
CA ASN A 81 -22.69 -37.08 -7.48
C ASN A 81 -23.26 -38.36 -8.14
N HIS A 82 -23.12 -39.53 -7.48
CA HIS A 82 -23.47 -40.84 -8.04
C HIS A 82 -24.92 -40.90 -8.54
N ASP A 83 -25.88 -40.36 -7.78
CA ASP A 83 -27.29 -40.35 -8.14
C ASP A 83 -27.58 -39.52 -9.41
N LEU A 84 -26.98 -38.33 -9.52
CA LEU A 84 -27.13 -37.47 -10.71
C LEU A 84 -26.53 -38.15 -11.94
N VAL A 85 -25.36 -38.77 -11.79
CA VAL A 85 -24.69 -39.51 -12.86
C VAL A 85 -25.52 -40.71 -13.29
N GLN A 86 -26.10 -41.45 -12.35
CA GLN A 86 -27.00 -42.57 -12.65
C GLN A 86 -28.19 -42.10 -13.49
N ARG A 87 -28.87 -41.02 -13.09
CA ARG A 87 -29.99 -40.45 -13.82
C ARG A 87 -29.60 -39.90 -15.20
N ALA A 88 -28.44 -39.24 -15.30
CA ALA A 88 -27.94 -38.72 -16.56
C ALA A 88 -27.60 -39.85 -17.55
N ASN A 89 -27.00 -40.94 -17.06
CA ASN A 89 -26.64 -42.09 -17.88
C ASN A 89 -27.87 -42.89 -18.34
N GLN A 90 -28.92 -42.95 -17.52
CA GLN A 90 -30.23 -43.47 -17.95
C GLN A 90 -30.84 -42.66 -19.12
N ASN A 91 -30.49 -41.37 -19.23
CA ASN A 91 -30.89 -40.49 -20.33
C ASN A 91 -29.84 -40.40 -21.46
N GLY A 92 -28.82 -41.27 -21.47
CA GLY A 92 -27.83 -41.37 -22.56
C GLY A 92 -26.67 -40.38 -22.51
N LEU A 93 -26.48 -39.63 -21.41
CA LEU A 93 -25.42 -38.61 -21.30
C LEU A 93 -24.00 -39.18 -21.05
N ASN A 94 -23.87 -40.45 -20.66
CA ASN A 94 -22.61 -41.18 -20.45
C ASN A 94 -21.51 -40.40 -19.67
N ILE A 95 -21.88 -39.84 -18.53
CA ILE A 95 -20.99 -39.11 -17.61
C ILE A 95 -20.50 -40.02 -16.47
N THR A 96 -19.43 -39.59 -15.79
CA THR A 96 -18.84 -40.30 -14.66
C THR A 96 -18.99 -39.53 -13.34
N PRO A 97 -19.00 -40.21 -12.18
CA PRO A 97 -19.02 -39.52 -10.90
C PRO A 97 -17.82 -38.62 -10.73
N ASN A 98 -18.06 -37.44 -10.14
CA ASN A 98 -17.07 -36.48 -9.73
C ASN A 98 -16.94 -36.54 -8.19
N PRO A 99 -15.89 -37.20 -7.66
CA PRO A 99 -15.63 -37.22 -6.24
C PRO A 99 -15.25 -35.85 -5.72
N PHE A 100 -15.81 -35.47 -4.58
CA PHE A 100 -15.51 -34.24 -3.87
C PHE A 100 -15.15 -34.58 -2.43
N GLN A 101 -13.99 -34.16 -1.98
CA GLN A 101 -13.58 -34.28 -0.59
C GLN A 101 -13.83 -32.96 0.14
N ARG A 102 -14.43 -33.04 1.33
CA ARG A 102 -14.63 -31.90 2.22
C ARG A 102 -14.01 -32.21 3.57
N GLU A 103 -13.14 -31.33 4.02
CA GLU A 103 -12.64 -31.36 5.39
C GLU A 103 -13.54 -30.50 6.27
N GLU A 104 -13.92 -31.03 7.43
CA GLU A 104 -14.71 -30.30 8.42
C GLU A 104 -13.87 -30.12 9.69
N HIS A 105 -13.64 -28.88 10.10
CA HIS A 105 -12.93 -28.58 11.34
C HIS A 105 -13.55 -27.38 12.04
N THR A 106 -13.94 -27.57 13.29
CA THR A 106 -14.40 -26.51 14.17
C THR A 106 -13.41 -26.36 15.32
N SER A 107 -12.86 -25.16 15.49
CA SER A 107 -11.89 -24.87 16.55
C SER A 107 -11.94 -23.42 16.99
N LEU A 108 -11.39 -23.14 18.16
CA LEU A 108 -11.11 -21.78 18.61
C LEU A 108 -9.72 -21.40 18.12
N TYR A 109 -9.59 -20.19 17.58
CA TYR A 109 -8.31 -19.67 17.11
C TYR A 109 -7.83 -18.54 18.00
N LYS A 110 -6.54 -18.55 18.29
CA LYS A 110 -5.84 -17.45 18.96
C LYS A 110 -4.90 -16.76 17.99
N LEU A 111 -4.92 -15.44 18.02
CA LEU A 111 -3.95 -14.58 17.36
C LEU A 111 -3.71 -13.33 18.21
N SER A 112 -2.64 -12.61 17.92
CA SER A 112 -2.29 -11.39 18.65
C SER A 112 -1.93 -10.28 17.69
N PHE A 113 -2.35 -9.07 18.07
CA PHE A 113 -2.00 -7.83 17.40
C PHE A 113 -1.01 -7.06 18.27
N THR A 114 -0.04 -6.42 17.63
CA THR A 114 0.89 -5.47 18.26
C THR A 114 0.83 -4.17 17.49
N ILE A 115 0.73 -3.04 18.18
CA ILE A 115 0.78 -1.71 17.57
C ILE A 115 2.00 -0.99 18.14
N ASP A 116 3.01 -0.75 17.30
CA ASP A 116 4.14 0.09 17.65
C ASP A 116 3.73 1.57 17.55
N SER A 117 3.24 2.10 18.67
CA SER A 117 2.80 3.48 18.77
C SER A 117 3.96 4.48 18.65
N LYS A 118 5.24 4.08 18.64
CA LYS A 118 6.34 5.02 18.41
C LYS A 118 6.61 5.21 16.92
N ILE A 119 6.54 4.11 16.15
CA ILE A 119 6.78 4.14 14.69
C ILE A 119 5.56 4.63 13.91
N LEU A 120 4.33 4.37 14.38
CA LEU A 120 3.12 4.82 13.69
C LEU A 120 3.08 6.36 13.61
N GLY A 121 2.93 6.88 12.39
CA GLY A 121 2.99 8.30 12.07
C GLY A 121 4.41 8.86 11.84
N GLU A 122 5.46 8.04 11.90
CA GLU A 122 6.85 8.47 11.66
C GLU A 122 7.47 7.66 10.54
N ASP A 123 8.05 8.29 9.51
CA ASP A 123 8.79 7.63 8.41
C ASP A 123 10.16 8.25 8.21
N SER A 124 11.11 7.50 7.64
CA SER A 124 12.42 8.07 7.33
C SER A 124 13.13 7.42 6.16
N PHE A 125 13.82 8.25 5.37
CA PHE A 125 14.55 7.87 4.18
C PHE A 125 15.99 8.35 4.29
N ILE A 126 16.92 7.61 3.69
CA ILE A 126 18.32 8.02 3.53
C ILE A 126 18.56 8.27 2.05
N VAL A 127 19.06 9.45 1.70
CA VAL A 127 19.27 9.87 0.30
C VAL A 127 20.62 10.51 0.08
N ASN A 128 21.15 10.37 -1.14
CA ASN A 128 22.52 10.78 -1.50
C ASN A 128 22.64 12.27 -1.90
N ASN A 129 21.52 12.97 -2.10
CA ASN A 129 21.50 14.37 -2.51
C ASN A 129 20.66 15.18 -1.53
N LYS A 130 21.02 16.45 -1.33
CA LYS A 130 20.21 17.35 -0.50
C LYS A 130 18.83 17.54 -1.15
N PRO A 131 17.72 17.28 -0.43
CA PRO A 131 16.38 17.60 -0.90
C PRO A 131 16.27 19.06 -1.36
N GLN A 132 15.56 19.27 -2.47
CA GLN A 132 15.36 20.60 -3.04
C GLN A 132 13.93 21.06 -2.76
N TYR A 133 13.76 22.30 -2.32
CA TYR A 133 12.45 22.89 -2.07
C TYR A 133 12.10 23.88 -3.19
N ASP A 134 10.96 23.65 -3.84
CA ASP A 134 10.36 24.60 -4.78
C ASP A 134 9.37 25.52 -4.05
N GLU A 135 9.75 26.79 -3.91
CA GLU A 135 8.93 27.81 -3.25
C GLU A 135 7.62 28.09 -3.99
N LYS A 136 7.61 28.01 -5.33
CA LYS A 136 6.42 28.31 -6.14
C LYS A 136 5.40 27.19 -6.05
N GLY A 137 5.87 25.94 -6.19
CA GLY A 137 5.05 24.74 -6.07
C GLY A 137 4.71 24.34 -4.63
N LYS A 138 5.42 24.88 -3.62
CA LYS A 138 5.34 24.43 -2.22
C LYS A 138 5.60 22.94 -2.09
N THR A 139 6.63 22.47 -2.80
CA THR A 139 6.95 21.04 -2.94
C THR A 139 8.39 20.78 -2.53
N LEU A 140 8.58 19.77 -1.69
CA LEU A 140 9.91 19.22 -1.39
C LEU A 140 10.18 18.06 -2.34
N ILE A 141 11.32 18.09 -3.02
CA ILE A 141 11.74 17.14 -4.04
C ILE A 141 12.94 16.34 -3.51
N ILE A 142 12.83 15.03 -3.57
CA ILE A 142 13.84 14.09 -3.08
C ILE A 142 14.27 13.20 -4.23
N GLU A 143 15.54 13.27 -4.58
CA GLU A 143 16.14 12.37 -5.56
C GLU A 143 16.52 11.05 -4.88
N VAL A 144 15.79 9.99 -5.23
CA VAL A 144 16.05 8.64 -4.75
C VAL A 144 17.04 7.93 -5.68
N LYS A 145 16.85 8.08 -7.00
CA LYS A 145 17.80 7.65 -8.04
C LYS A 145 18.04 8.81 -9.00
N LYS A 146 19.32 9.10 -9.27
CA LYS A 146 19.72 10.26 -10.08
C LYS A 146 19.01 10.29 -11.43
N PRO A 147 18.33 11.39 -11.79
CA PRO A 147 17.65 11.47 -13.07
C PRO A 147 18.65 11.57 -14.24
N GLN A 148 18.36 10.87 -15.33
CA GLN A 148 19.04 10.98 -16.62
C GLN A 148 17.99 11.36 -17.68
N SER A 149 18.29 12.34 -18.52
CA SER A 149 17.39 12.76 -19.61
C SER A 149 18.01 12.41 -20.96
N LEU A 150 17.18 11.92 -21.88
CA LEU A 150 17.51 11.72 -23.27
C LEU A 150 16.48 12.40 -24.15
N ILE A 151 16.95 13.17 -25.13
CA ILE A 151 16.12 13.71 -26.21
C ILE A 151 16.33 12.82 -27.43
N LEU A 152 15.25 12.17 -27.87
CA LEU A 152 15.18 11.47 -29.15
C LEU A 152 14.66 12.46 -30.20
N ALA A 153 15.52 12.88 -31.11
CA ALA A 153 15.15 13.71 -32.26
C ALA A 153 14.59 12.86 -33.41
N ASN A 154 13.88 13.49 -34.35
CA ASN A 154 13.30 12.86 -35.54
C ASN A 154 12.27 11.77 -35.21
N VAL A 155 11.48 12.00 -34.18
CA VAL A 155 10.39 11.11 -33.78
C VAL A 155 9.10 11.60 -34.43
N GLU A 156 8.39 10.72 -35.14
CA GLU A 156 7.09 11.05 -35.74
C GLU A 156 5.95 10.47 -34.91
N LYS A 157 5.02 11.31 -34.47
CA LYS A 157 3.77 10.85 -33.87
C LYS A 157 2.84 10.32 -34.97
N LYS A 158 2.32 9.11 -34.78
CA LYS A 158 1.35 8.43 -35.65
C LYS A 158 0.13 8.03 -34.82
N VAL A 159 -1.03 8.01 -35.47
CA VAL A 159 -2.32 7.63 -34.88
C VAL A 159 -2.91 6.52 -35.75
N ASP A 160 -3.53 5.50 -35.14
CA ASP A 160 -4.21 4.44 -35.87
C ASP A 160 -5.43 5.00 -36.60
N GLU A 161 -5.57 4.69 -37.89
CA GLU A 161 -6.71 5.13 -38.69
C GLU A 161 -8.04 4.50 -38.24
N ASN A 162 -7.98 3.38 -37.50
CA ASN A 162 -9.16 2.65 -37.02
C ASN A 162 -9.53 2.96 -35.56
N ASP A 163 -8.60 3.55 -34.78
CA ASP A 163 -8.79 3.89 -33.38
C ASP A 163 -7.96 5.12 -33.02
N GLU A 164 -8.59 6.29 -32.97
CA GLU A 164 -7.94 7.57 -32.67
C GLU A 164 -7.28 7.60 -31.28
N SER A 165 -7.61 6.65 -30.39
CA SER A 165 -6.98 6.53 -29.07
C SER A 165 -5.63 5.80 -29.10
N ASN A 166 -5.33 5.08 -30.19
CA ASN A 166 -4.10 4.32 -30.33
C ASN A 166 -3.00 5.17 -31.00
N ILE A 167 -2.15 5.79 -30.18
CA ILE A 167 -1.05 6.65 -30.59
C ILE A 167 0.28 5.92 -30.42
N TRP A 168 1.15 5.98 -31.42
CA TRP A 168 2.55 5.56 -31.29
C TRP A 168 3.51 6.58 -31.88
N TYR A 169 4.76 6.48 -31.44
CA TYR A 169 5.85 7.32 -31.89
C TYR A 169 6.82 6.49 -32.72
N GLU A 170 7.26 7.02 -33.84
CA GLU A 170 8.09 6.32 -34.82
C GLU A 170 9.46 6.98 -34.93
N LEU A 171 10.52 6.20 -34.68
CA LEU A 171 11.91 6.62 -34.83
C LEU A 171 12.61 5.64 -35.77
N ASN A 172 13.06 6.11 -36.94
CA ASN A 172 13.72 5.25 -37.95
C ASN A 172 12.92 3.99 -38.32
N ASN A 173 11.61 4.13 -38.55
CA ASN A 173 10.68 3.03 -38.82
C ASN A 173 10.52 2.00 -37.68
N LYS A 174 10.83 2.41 -36.45
CA LYS A 174 10.67 1.60 -35.23
C LYS A 174 9.71 2.28 -34.28
N ARG A 175 8.85 1.48 -33.66
CA ARG A 175 7.76 1.98 -32.82
C ARG A 175 8.18 2.14 -31.36
N ILE A 176 7.65 3.20 -30.77
CA ILE A 176 7.71 3.56 -29.36
C ILE A 176 6.26 3.79 -28.94
N TYR A 177 5.81 3.02 -27.96
CA TYR A 177 4.50 3.17 -27.33
C TYR A 177 4.69 3.78 -25.95
N ILE A 178 3.79 4.68 -25.58
CA ILE A 178 3.82 5.42 -24.33
C ILE A 178 2.47 5.23 -23.65
N ASP A 179 2.48 4.69 -22.45
CA ASP A 179 1.32 4.51 -21.59
C ASP A 179 1.62 5.15 -20.23
N GLY A 180 1.32 6.44 -20.12
CA GLY A 180 1.73 7.28 -18.99
C GLY A 180 3.24 7.25 -18.76
N LYS A 181 3.67 6.60 -17.66
CA LYS A 181 5.10 6.46 -17.29
C LYS A 181 5.75 5.17 -17.81
N GLU A 182 5.01 4.31 -18.48
CA GLU A 182 5.57 3.12 -19.12
C GLU A 182 5.88 3.39 -20.59
N ILE A 183 7.07 2.99 -21.01
CA ILE A 183 7.50 3.06 -22.41
C ILE A 183 7.75 1.64 -22.90
N LYS A 184 7.20 1.31 -24.07
CA LYS A 184 7.51 0.08 -24.82
C LYS A 184 8.19 0.45 -26.13
N ILE A 185 9.45 0.07 -26.31
CA ILE A 185 10.23 0.34 -27.51
C ILE A 185 10.53 -0.95 -28.27
N GLU A 186 10.59 -0.91 -29.61
CA GLU A 186 11.16 -2.02 -30.39
C GLU A 186 12.63 -2.26 -29.99
N ALA A 187 13.04 -3.51 -29.87
CA ALA A 187 14.35 -3.90 -29.32
C ALA A 187 15.55 -3.35 -30.10
N GLU A 188 15.36 -2.95 -31.36
CA GLU A 188 16.41 -2.32 -32.18
C GLU A 188 16.72 -0.87 -31.79
N ILE A 189 15.83 -0.21 -31.04
CA ILE A 189 16.03 1.16 -30.54
C ILE A 189 17.06 1.19 -29.40
N GLY A 190 17.16 0.11 -28.62
CA GLY A 190 18.05 0.02 -27.46
C GLY A 190 19.04 -1.13 -27.56
N LYS A 191 20.25 -0.93 -27.03
CA LYS A 191 21.31 -1.94 -26.99
C LYS A 191 21.34 -2.63 -25.64
N LYS A 192 21.04 -3.92 -25.62
CA LYS A 192 21.19 -4.77 -24.44
C LYS A 192 22.66 -5.14 -24.21
N SER A 193 23.18 -4.91 -23.01
CA SER A 193 24.56 -5.23 -22.61
C SER A 193 24.62 -5.74 -21.17
N LYS A 194 25.75 -6.33 -20.74
CA LYS A 194 25.96 -6.78 -19.35
C LYS A 194 26.93 -5.85 -18.61
N LYS A 195 26.61 -5.45 -17.38
CA LYS A 195 27.50 -4.61 -16.55
C LYS A 195 28.69 -5.43 -16.06
N LYS A 196 29.93 -4.94 -16.25
CA LYS A 196 31.19 -5.65 -15.94
C LYS A 196 31.36 -6.06 -14.46
N LYS A 197 30.56 -5.54 -13.53
CA LYS A 197 30.68 -5.78 -12.07
C LYS A 197 29.55 -6.59 -11.43
N SER A 198 28.42 -6.81 -12.09
CA SER A 198 27.21 -7.34 -11.42
C SER A 198 26.41 -8.41 -12.21
N GLU A 199 26.88 -8.87 -13.37
CA GLU A 199 26.13 -9.76 -14.30
C GLU A 199 24.74 -9.27 -14.76
N LYS A 200 24.25 -8.14 -14.21
CA LYS A 200 22.97 -7.51 -14.55
C LYS A 200 22.97 -6.99 -15.98
N GLU A 201 21.81 -7.13 -16.62
CA GLU A 201 21.55 -6.66 -17.97
C GLU A 201 21.15 -5.18 -17.94
N ILE A 202 21.66 -4.40 -18.91
CA ILE A 202 21.39 -2.97 -19.06
C ILE A 202 20.95 -2.72 -20.49
N LEU A 203 19.86 -1.99 -20.64
CA LEU A 203 19.38 -1.44 -21.90
C LEU A 203 19.93 -0.01 -22.06
N THR A 204 20.77 0.21 -23.07
CA THR A 204 21.28 1.55 -23.40
C THR A 204 20.52 2.12 -24.58
N ILE A 205 19.93 3.30 -24.42
CA ILE A 205 19.30 4.05 -25.51
C ILE A 205 20.17 5.28 -25.80
N GLU A 206 20.53 5.48 -27.07
CA GLU A 206 21.38 6.57 -27.53
C GLU A 206 20.57 7.50 -28.44
N SER A 207 20.83 8.81 -28.41
CA SER A 207 20.20 9.73 -29.35
C SER A 207 20.69 9.42 -30.78
N ALA A 208 19.77 9.22 -31.72
CA ALA A 208 20.10 9.10 -33.13
C ALA A 208 20.43 10.49 -33.71
N LEU A 209 21.69 10.94 -33.58
CA LEU A 209 22.20 11.99 -34.45
C LEU A 209 22.41 11.36 -35.84
N SER A 210 21.58 11.79 -36.79
CA SER A 210 21.63 11.45 -38.20
C SER A 210 22.97 11.90 -38.80
N ASP A 211 23.76 10.93 -39.27
CA ASP A 211 24.82 11.19 -40.25
C ASP A 211 24.15 11.59 -41.57
N GLN A 212 23.76 12.85 -41.75
CA GLN A 212 23.76 13.55 -43.05
C GLN A 212 23.90 15.05 -42.77
N GLY A 213 24.97 15.63 -43.34
CA GLY A 213 25.47 16.93 -42.95
C GLY A 213 24.71 18.10 -43.53
N GLU A 214 24.79 19.22 -42.81
CA GLU A 214 24.85 20.55 -43.42
C GLU A 214 25.80 21.43 -42.59
N LYS A 215 26.67 22.13 -43.29
CA LYS A 215 27.63 23.10 -42.74
C LYS A 215 26.88 24.41 -42.45
N GLY A 216 27.15 25.00 -41.28
CA GLY A 216 26.83 26.38 -40.92
C GLY A 216 26.17 26.43 -39.55
N GLU A 217 26.51 27.28 -38.59
CA GLU A 217 27.46 28.38 -38.44
C GLU A 217 27.85 28.44 -36.96
N LYS A 218 29.03 29.00 -36.67
CA LYS A 218 29.57 29.18 -35.31
C LYS A 218 28.98 30.42 -34.63
N SER A 219 28.75 30.32 -33.32
CA SER A 219 28.99 31.40 -32.34
C SER A 219 29.41 30.73 -31.01
N VAL A 220 30.69 30.80 -30.61
CA VAL A 220 31.39 31.82 -29.78
C VAL A 220 30.83 31.79 -28.35
N GLU A 221 31.50 31.18 -27.36
CA GLU A 221 32.62 31.68 -26.50
C GLU A 221 33.18 30.48 -25.69
N GLN A 222 34.36 30.41 -25.08
CA GLN A 222 35.61 31.16 -25.02
C GLN A 222 36.70 30.12 -24.66
N LYS A 223 37.91 30.33 -25.16
CA LYS A 223 39.08 29.44 -24.98
C LYS A 223 39.78 29.74 -23.65
N GLU A 224 40.16 28.70 -22.92
CA GLU A 224 41.44 28.69 -22.21
C GLU A 224 42.25 27.47 -22.67
N ASP A 225 43.52 27.76 -22.96
CA ASP A 225 44.49 26.87 -23.56
C ASP A 225 44.95 25.77 -22.58
N ASN A 226 44.92 24.52 -23.04
CA ASN A 226 46.08 23.65 -22.85
C ASN A 226 46.13 22.52 -23.88
N LYS A 227 47.28 22.43 -24.55
CA LYS A 227 47.61 21.46 -25.60
C LYS A 227 47.71 20.04 -25.03
N GLY A 228 46.88 19.14 -25.56
CA GLY A 228 47.04 17.69 -25.48
C GLY A 228 46.21 17.04 -26.57
N LYS A 229 46.86 16.53 -27.62
CA LYS A 229 46.22 15.75 -28.69
C LYS A 229 45.72 14.43 -28.11
N SER A 230 44.41 14.23 -28.10
CA SER A 230 43.75 12.93 -28.06
C SER A 230 42.39 13.06 -28.74
N ASP A 231 42.12 12.20 -29.72
CA ASP A 231 40.91 12.16 -30.52
C ASP A 231 39.65 12.17 -29.65
N LYS A 232 38.93 13.30 -29.63
CA LYS A 232 37.62 13.41 -28.98
C LYS A 232 36.58 12.68 -29.83
N LYS A 233 36.33 11.40 -29.52
CA LYS A 233 35.07 10.74 -29.88
C LYS A 233 33.93 11.57 -29.28
N GLN A 234 33.09 12.20 -30.11
CA GLN A 234 31.88 12.88 -29.64
C GLN A 234 31.01 11.85 -28.92
N ASN A 235 30.87 11.97 -27.61
CA ASN A 235 30.01 11.11 -26.80
C ASN A 235 28.55 11.46 -27.13
N LYS A 236 27.82 10.56 -27.79
CA LYS A 236 26.38 10.73 -28.02
C LYS A 236 25.66 10.67 -26.66
N PRO A 237 24.67 11.56 -26.39
CA PRO A 237 23.88 11.46 -25.17
C PRO A 237 23.12 10.13 -25.14
N LYS A 238 23.09 9.51 -23.96
CA LYS A 238 22.52 8.18 -23.75
C LYS A 238 21.87 8.08 -22.37
N ILE A 239 20.90 7.19 -22.25
CA ILE A 239 20.33 6.74 -20.97
C ILE A 239 20.58 5.24 -20.81
N GLU A 240 20.81 4.84 -19.57
CA GLU A 240 20.98 3.43 -19.19
C GLU A 240 19.79 3.02 -18.32
N ILE A 241 19.07 1.99 -18.78
CA ILE A 241 17.88 1.44 -18.14
C ILE A 241 18.24 0.04 -17.65
N GLU A 242 18.12 -0.17 -16.35
CA GLU A 242 18.54 -1.41 -15.69
C GLU A 242 17.36 -2.35 -15.42
N GLU A 243 16.14 -1.82 -15.42
CA GLU A 243 14.89 -2.57 -15.25
C GLU A 243 14.06 -2.43 -16.51
N PHE A 244 13.97 -3.52 -17.25
CA PHE A 244 13.15 -3.61 -18.44
C PHE A 244 12.67 -5.05 -18.62
N GLU A 245 11.47 -5.21 -19.17
CA GLU A 245 10.92 -6.50 -19.58
C GLU A 245 11.17 -6.72 -21.08
N GLU A 246 11.54 -7.94 -21.46
CA GLU A 246 11.62 -8.35 -22.87
C GLU A 246 10.31 -9.02 -23.27
N ILE A 247 9.56 -8.37 -24.16
CA ILE A 247 8.25 -8.83 -24.64
C ILE A 247 8.39 -9.27 -26.11
N LYS A 248 7.69 -10.33 -26.50
CA LYS A 248 7.58 -10.77 -27.88
C LYS A 248 6.14 -10.67 -28.35
N GLU A 249 5.89 -9.85 -29.36
CA GLU A 249 4.58 -9.62 -29.99
C GLU A 249 4.80 -9.61 -31.51
N ASP A 250 3.97 -10.33 -32.28
CA ASP A 250 3.98 -10.36 -33.75
C ASP A 250 5.37 -10.56 -34.38
N GLU A 251 6.11 -11.56 -33.90
CA GLU A 251 7.50 -11.89 -34.31
C GLU A 251 8.55 -10.78 -34.03
N LYS A 252 8.14 -9.65 -33.45
CA LYS A 252 9.00 -8.56 -33.02
C LYS A 252 9.32 -8.66 -31.54
N LYS A 253 10.51 -8.16 -31.17
CA LYS A 253 10.95 -8.03 -29.78
C LYS A 253 10.80 -6.58 -29.33
N TYR A 254 10.31 -6.42 -28.11
CA TYR A 254 10.15 -5.13 -27.46
C TYR A 254 10.84 -5.13 -26.09
N TYR A 255 11.29 -3.94 -25.69
CA TYR A 255 11.69 -3.67 -24.31
C TYR A 255 10.68 -2.72 -23.67
N LYS A 256 10.14 -3.12 -22.53
CA LYS A 256 9.20 -2.31 -21.73
C LYS A 256 9.89 -1.84 -20.45
N PHE A 257 9.81 -0.56 -20.12
CA PHE A 257 10.43 0.00 -18.90
C PHE A 257 9.69 1.25 -18.42
N SER A 258 9.89 1.61 -17.15
CA SER A 258 9.26 2.78 -16.53
C SER A 258 10.20 3.99 -16.52
N VAL A 259 9.61 5.19 -16.58
CA VAL A 259 10.31 6.48 -16.56
C VAL A 259 9.85 7.39 -15.42
N THR A 260 10.66 8.40 -15.09
CA THR A 260 10.42 9.33 -13.96
C THR A 260 9.16 10.17 -14.18
N ARG A 261 9.01 10.65 -15.41
CA ARG A 261 7.92 11.51 -15.87
C ARG A 261 7.39 10.98 -17.18
N GLU A 262 6.10 11.18 -17.39
CA GLU A 262 5.48 10.90 -18.70
C GLU A 262 6.28 11.63 -19.79
N PRO A 263 6.72 10.90 -20.84
CA PRO A 263 7.53 11.49 -21.89
C PRO A 263 6.82 12.67 -22.56
N GLN A 264 7.58 13.73 -22.82
CA GLN A 264 7.04 14.91 -23.48
C GLN A 264 7.43 14.89 -24.95
N TYR A 265 6.44 15.05 -25.83
CA TYR A 265 6.64 15.17 -27.27
C TYR A 265 6.38 16.60 -27.72
N ASP A 266 7.37 17.20 -28.39
CA ASP A 266 7.23 18.49 -29.04
C ASP A 266 6.97 18.28 -30.55
N GLU A 267 5.76 18.64 -30.99
CA GLU A 267 5.34 18.48 -32.39
C GLU A 267 6.14 19.37 -33.36
N ASN A 268 6.63 20.53 -32.91
CA ASN A 268 7.37 21.46 -33.75
C ASN A 268 8.79 20.97 -34.03
N THR A 269 9.45 20.42 -33.00
CA THR A 269 10.84 19.96 -33.10
C THR A 269 10.95 18.47 -33.39
N LYS A 270 9.82 17.73 -33.42
CA LYS A 270 9.77 16.27 -33.57
C LYS A 270 10.68 15.58 -32.55
N ALA A 271 10.69 16.09 -31.33
CA ALA A 271 11.57 15.65 -30.26
C ALA A 271 10.77 14.97 -29.15
N LEU A 272 11.18 13.76 -28.76
CA LEU A 272 10.62 13.03 -27.63
C LEU A 272 11.63 13.07 -26.47
N ILE A 273 11.20 13.60 -25.33
CA ILE A 273 12.01 13.75 -24.12
C ILE A 273 11.69 12.60 -23.18
N ILE A 274 12.71 11.80 -22.85
CA ILE A 274 12.63 10.66 -21.95
C ILE A 274 13.49 10.96 -20.71
N GLU A 275 12.90 10.92 -19.52
CA GLU A 275 13.61 11.13 -18.27
C GLU A 275 13.56 9.88 -17.39
N THR A 276 14.69 9.20 -17.19
CA THR A 276 14.82 8.08 -16.26
C THR A 276 15.34 8.56 -14.91
N GLY A 277 15.09 7.83 -13.83
CA GLY A 277 15.34 8.31 -12.46
C GLY A 277 14.18 8.03 -11.53
N ILE A 278 14.38 8.26 -10.23
CA ILE A 278 13.33 8.09 -9.21
C ILE A 278 13.36 9.32 -8.31
N VAL A 279 12.26 10.05 -8.30
CA VAL A 279 12.08 11.26 -7.50
C VAL A 279 10.82 11.10 -6.68
N LYS A 280 10.93 11.30 -5.36
CA LYS A 280 9.79 11.44 -4.47
C LYS A 280 9.50 12.91 -4.25
N THR A 281 8.23 13.29 -4.35
CA THR A 281 7.79 14.65 -4.03
C THR A 281 6.86 14.63 -2.84
N PHE A 282 6.96 15.66 -2.03
CA PHE A 282 6.00 15.95 -0.97
C PHE A 282 5.41 17.34 -1.23
N ASN A 283 4.09 17.40 -1.41
CA ASN A 283 3.36 18.61 -1.78
C ASN A 283 2.74 19.29 -0.54
N ASN A 284 2.30 20.55 -0.71
CA ASN A 284 1.67 21.35 0.35
C ASN A 284 2.56 21.56 1.58
N ILE A 285 3.82 21.84 1.32
CA ILE A 285 4.86 22.02 2.33
C ILE A 285 5.21 23.50 2.48
N ALA A 286 5.52 23.94 3.70
CA ALA A 286 6.06 25.27 3.95
C ALA A 286 7.23 25.22 4.96
N PRO A 287 8.31 26.00 4.76
CA PRO A 287 9.41 26.08 5.72
C PRO A 287 8.95 26.52 7.11
N LYS A 288 9.52 25.94 8.17
CA LYS A 288 9.29 26.34 9.56
C LYS A 288 10.36 27.35 10.00
N ASN A 289 9.93 28.42 10.70
CA ASN A 289 10.78 29.29 11.52
C ASN A 289 12.12 29.76 10.88
N ASN A 290 12.12 30.13 9.60
CA ASN A 290 13.33 30.51 8.84
C ASN A 290 14.44 29.43 8.77
N SER A 291 14.14 28.17 9.13
CA SER A 291 15.03 27.03 8.93
C SER A 291 14.94 26.55 7.49
N GLN A 292 16.08 26.29 6.84
CA GLN A 292 16.13 25.76 5.47
C GLN A 292 15.86 24.25 5.39
N ASP A 293 15.83 23.55 6.51
CA ASP A 293 15.81 22.08 6.55
C ASP A 293 14.65 21.49 7.37
N GLU A 294 13.73 22.35 7.87
CA GLU A 294 12.51 21.94 8.56
C GLU A 294 11.28 22.51 7.86
N TYR A 295 10.30 21.65 7.64
CA TYR A 295 9.11 21.99 6.89
C TYR A 295 7.84 21.50 7.58
N GLY A 296 6.80 22.33 7.61
CA GLY A 296 5.46 21.94 8.02
C GLY A 296 4.64 21.42 6.85
N ILE A 297 3.92 20.33 7.07
CA ILE A 297 2.97 19.74 6.11
C ILE A 297 1.58 20.32 6.40
N LYS A 298 0.90 20.85 5.38
CA LYS A 298 -0.43 21.43 5.51
C LYS A 298 -1.47 20.66 4.71
N ASN A 299 -2.64 20.47 5.31
CA ASN A 299 -3.85 20.02 4.63
C ASN A 299 -4.98 20.99 5.01
N ASN A 300 -5.64 21.61 4.03
CA ASN A 300 -6.69 22.62 4.24
C ASN A 300 -6.30 23.71 5.27
N ASN A 301 -5.08 24.24 5.16
CA ASN A 301 -4.46 25.21 6.10
C ASN A 301 -4.20 24.73 7.54
N LYS A 302 -4.57 23.50 7.90
CA LYS A 302 -4.20 22.86 9.18
C LYS A 302 -2.83 22.17 9.04
N VAL A 303 -1.96 22.37 10.02
CA VAL A 303 -0.67 21.66 10.07
C VAL A 303 -0.93 20.23 10.51
N ILE A 304 -0.59 19.27 9.66
CA ILE A 304 -0.86 17.84 9.88
C ILE A 304 0.40 17.01 10.18
N GLY A 305 1.58 17.63 10.04
CA GLY A 305 2.86 16.99 10.31
C GLY A 305 4.04 17.90 9.96
N GLU A 306 5.22 17.33 9.99
CA GLU A 306 6.47 17.99 9.65
C GLU A 306 7.44 17.05 8.93
N ILE A 307 8.33 17.65 8.13
CA ILE A 307 9.47 16.98 7.51
C ILE A 307 10.74 17.66 7.99
N LYS A 308 11.71 16.85 8.40
CA LYS A 308 13.04 17.31 8.82
C LYS A 308 14.10 16.67 7.93
N VAL A 309 15.02 17.49 7.43
CA VAL A 309 16.16 17.06 6.64
C VAL A 309 17.43 17.23 7.49
N GLU A 310 18.15 16.14 7.72
CA GLU A 310 19.38 16.14 8.52
C GLU A 310 20.55 15.65 7.67
N ASN A 311 21.66 16.37 7.66
CA ASN A 311 22.90 15.87 7.06
C ASN A 311 23.57 14.87 8.01
N ILE A 312 23.71 13.62 7.57
CA ILE A 312 24.33 12.54 8.37
C ILE A 312 25.84 12.49 8.13
N SER A 313 26.26 12.60 6.87
CA SER A 313 27.66 12.55 6.43
C SER A 313 27.79 13.07 4.98
N ASN A 314 29.01 13.21 4.44
CA ASN A 314 29.28 13.74 3.09
C ASN A 314 28.30 13.20 2.03
N ASN A 315 27.43 14.09 1.51
CA ASN A 315 26.38 13.78 0.54
C ASN A 315 25.42 12.66 0.99
N LEU A 316 25.07 12.60 2.27
CA LEU A 316 24.07 11.68 2.79
C LEU A 316 23.13 12.40 3.74
N PHE A 317 21.84 12.40 3.43
CA PHE A 317 20.80 13.11 4.16
C PHE A 317 19.74 12.15 4.66
N LYS A 318 19.31 12.34 5.91
CA LYS A 318 18.12 11.69 6.47
C LYS A 318 16.94 12.62 6.29
N VAL A 319 15.91 12.15 5.60
CA VAL A 319 14.61 12.83 5.55
C VAL A 319 13.69 12.10 6.50
N SER A 320 13.22 12.78 7.55
CA SER A 320 12.30 12.23 8.53
C SER A 320 10.95 12.92 8.40
N VAL A 321 9.88 12.13 8.24
CA VAL A 321 8.49 12.59 8.18
C VAL A 321 7.83 12.24 9.50
N LYS A 322 7.15 13.19 10.13
CA LYS A 322 6.40 12.99 11.37
C LYS A 322 5.01 13.60 11.27
N LEU A 323 3.99 12.79 11.44
CA LEU A 323 2.60 13.23 11.49
C LEU A 323 2.26 13.79 12.88
N SER A 324 1.23 14.62 12.91
CA SER A 324 0.66 15.14 14.15
C SER A 324 0.13 14.02 15.06
N ASP A 325 0.20 14.24 16.37
CA ASP A 325 -0.34 13.29 17.36
C ASP A 325 -1.83 13.04 17.17
N GLU A 326 -2.57 14.03 16.64
CA GLU A 326 -4.00 13.88 16.33
C GLU A 326 -4.25 12.79 15.28
N ILE A 327 -3.54 12.83 14.14
CA ILE A 327 -3.68 11.83 13.07
C ILE A 327 -3.24 10.46 13.57
N LYS A 328 -2.12 10.42 14.28
CA LYS A 328 -1.56 9.20 14.85
C LYS A 328 -2.55 8.52 15.81
N LYS A 329 -3.09 9.27 16.78
CA LYS A 329 -4.08 8.77 17.74
C LYS A 329 -5.33 8.28 17.01
N ARG A 330 -5.85 9.06 16.05
CA ARG A 330 -7.02 8.71 15.25
C ARG A 330 -6.83 7.37 14.51
N ARG A 331 -5.69 7.17 13.84
CA ARG A 331 -5.37 5.90 13.14
C ARG A 331 -5.29 4.73 14.13
N ILE A 332 -4.60 4.89 15.26
CA ILE A 332 -4.51 3.85 16.30
C ILE A 332 -5.90 3.47 16.80
N CYS A 333 -6.76 4.45 17.06
CA CYS A 333 -8.13 4.21 17.51
C CYS A 333 -8.95 3.45 16.48
N GLN A 334 -8.87 3.80 15.19
CA GLN A 334 -9.56 3.07 14.12
C GLN A 334 -9.11 1.60 14.03
N ILE A 335 -7.79 1.35 14.16
CA ILE A 335 -7.22 -0.01 14.20
C ILE A 335 -7.75 -0.78 15.41
N LEU A 336 -7.70 -0.18 16.60
CA LEU A 336 -8.20 -0.81 17.82
C LEU A 336 -9.70 -1.10 17.76
N THR A 337 -10.48 -0.20 17.17
CA THR A 337 -11.93 -0.37 16.97
C THR A 337 -12.25 -1.58 16.11
N VAL A 338 -11.60 -1.76 14.94
CA VAL A 338 -11.88 -2.94 14.10
C VAL A 338 -11.39 -4.25 14.75
N ILE A 339 -10.31 -4.21 15.53
CA ILE A 339 -9.86 -5.39 16.29
C ILE A 339 -10.88 -5.74 17.39
N HIS A 340 -11.41 -4.71 18.06
CA HIS A 340 -12.36 -4.87 19.15
C HIS A 340 -13.74 -5.36 18.67
N ASP A 341 -14.28 -4.75 17.62
CA ASP A 341 -15.65 -4.99 17.16
C ASP A 341 -15.76 -6.19 16.20
N GLY A 342 -14.70 -6.47 15.45
CA GLY A 342 -14.62 -7.60 14.56
C GLY A 342 -14.19 -7.22 13.15
N LEU A 343 -13.78 -8.25 12.39
CA LEU A 343 -13.24 -8.11 11.05
C LEU A 343 -14.19 -8.70 10.03
N VAL A 344 -14.32 -8.01 8.89
CA VAL A 344 -14.93 -8.58 7.69
C VAL A 344 -14.05 -9.72 7.18
N ALA A 345 -14.67 -10.86 6.89
CA ALA A 345 -14.03 -12.05 6.34
C ALA A 345 -14.78 -12.50 5.09
N HIS A 346 -14.06 -12.68 4.00
CA HIS A 346 -14.63 -13.15 2.73
C HIS A 346 -14.16 -14.56 2.49
N SER A 347 -15.09 -15.50 2.35
CA SER A 347 -14.78 -16.91 2.08
C SER A 347 -15.70 -17.43 1.00
N SER A 348 -15.14 -17.86 -0.14
CA SER A 348 -15.86 -18.58 -1.20
C SER A 348 -17.16 -17.93 -1.69
N GLY A 349 -17.21 -16.60 -1.77
CA GLY A 349 -18.40 -15.85 -2.21
C GLY A 349 -19.38 -15.49 -1.09
N GLU A 350 -19.08 -15.85 0.16
CA GLU A 350 -19.86 -15.46 1.34
C GLU A 350 -19.18 -14.33 2.12
N ASP A 351 -19.97 -13.34 2.50
CA ASP A 351 -19.59 -12.28 3.42
C ASP A 351 -19.81 -12.78 4.86
N ASN A 352 -18.70 -13.02 5.56
CA ASN A 352 -18.67 -13.47 6.95
C ASN A 352 -18.04 -12.40 7.87
N THR A 353 -18.19 -12.58 9.18
CA THR A 353 -17.59 -11.70 10.19
C THR A 353 -16.84 -12.51 11.24
N ILE A 354 -15.63 -12.07 11.58
CA ILE A 354 -14.81 -12.62 12.65
C ILE A 354 -14.91 -11.66 13.84
N VAL A 355 -15.71 -12.03 14.85
CA VAL A 355 -15.85 -11.28 16.10
C VAL A 355 -15.08 -12.00 17.21
N PRO A 356 -14.24 -11.30 18.00
CA PRO A 356 -13.51 -11.94 19.09
C PRO A 356 -14.47 -12.43 20.18
N LEU A 357 -14.40 -13.72 20.52
CA LEU A 357 -15.11 -14.28 21.69
C LEU A 357 -14.45 -13.86 23.01
N PHE A 358 -13.14 -13.62 22.97
CA PHE A 358 -12.34 -13.09 24.07
C PHE A 358 -11.28 -12.14 23.49
N LEU A 359 -11.04 -11.02 24.16
CA LEU A 359 -9.99 -10.07 23.84
C LEU A 359 -9.33 -9.59 25.13
N ILE A 360 -8.01 -9.60 25.16
CA ILE A 360 -7.19 -8.99 26.21
C ILE A 360 -6.22 -7.98 25.59
N ALA A 361 -6.15 -6.78 26.15
CA ALA A 361 -5.32 -5.70 25.64
C ALA A 361 -4.65 -4.91 26.78
N ALA A 362 -3.46 -4.38 26.55
CA ALA A 362 -2.76 -3.51 27.50
C ALA A 362 -1.73 -2.64 26.79
N PRO A 363 -1.40 -1.45 27.33
CA PRO A 363 -0.17 -0.76 26.98
C PRO A 363 1.04 -1.61 27.41
N VAL A 364 2.04 -1.71 26.53
CA VAL A 364 3.22 -2.54 26.72
C VAL A 364 4.50 -1.77 26.38
N LYS A 365 5.58 -2.04 27.12
CA LYS A 365 6.89 -1.42 26.95
C LYS A 365 7.59 -1.84 25.66
N VAL A 366 7.23 -3.00 25.13
CA VAL A 366 7.82 -3.62 23.93
C VAL A 366 6.70 -3.98 22.96
N PRO A 367 6.80 -3.62 21.66
CA PRO A 367 5.81 -3.94 20.63
C PRO A 367 5.91 -5.43 20.22
N SER A 368 5.58 -6.31 21.15
CA SER A 368 5.68 -7.77 21.02
C SER A 368 4.40 -8.41 21.57
N PRO A 369 3.96 -9.59 21.08
CA PRO A 369 2.71 -10.21 21.52
C PRO A 369 2.85 -10.84 22.92
N VAL A 370 2.98 -10.00 23.95
CA VAL A 370 3.33 -10.36 25.33
C VAL A 370 2.38 -11.40 25.93
N PHE A 371 1.10 -11.35 25.55
CA PHE A 371 0.05 -12.22 26.10
C PHE A 371 -0.10 -13.55 25.36
N HIS A 372 0.41 -13.65 24.13
CA HIS A 372 0.25 -14.83 23.29
C HIS A 372 0.73 -16.14 23.92
N PRO A 373 1.89 -16.21 24.61
CA PRO A 373 2.36 -17.47 25.19
C PRO A 373 1.62 -17.89 26.47
N TYR A 374 0.93 -16.97 27.15
CA TYR A 374 0.29 -17.26 28.44
C TYR A 374 -1.19 -17.63 28.28
N ILE A 375 -1.91 -16.94 27.40
CA ILE A 375 -3.36 -17.13 27.26
C ILE A 375 -3.65 -18.46 26.56
N ASP A 376 -4.48 -19.29 27.19
CA ASP A 376 -4.99 -20.52 26.60
C ASP A 376 -6.45 -20.78 27.04
N ILE A 377 -7.09 -21.76 26.41
CA ILE A 377 -8.45 -22.20 26.73
C ILE A 377 -8.43 -23.66 27.10
N VAL A 378 -8.97 -23.98 28.29
CA VAL A 378 -9.17 -25.35 28.75
C VAL A 378 -10.66 -25.65 28.87
N ILE A 379 -11.04 -26.92 28.72
CA ILE A 379 -12.41 -27.37 28.98
C ILE A 379 -12.47 -27.89 30.42
N GLU A 380 -13.20 -27.19 31.29
CA GLU A 380 -13.52 -27.64 32.64
C GLU A 380 -15.03 -27.90 32.73
N GLU A 381 -15.44 -29.08 33.18
CA GLU A 381 -16.86 -29.47 33.32
C GLU A 381 -17.71 -29.26 32.04
N GLY A 382 -17.09 -29.43 30.86
CA GLY A 382 -17.74 -29.24 29.56
C GLY A 382 -17.89 -27.78 29.13
N LYS A 383 -17.33 -26.83 29.87
CA LYS A 383 -17.35 -25.39 29.53
C LYS A 383 -15.94 -24.87 29.24
N PRO A 384 -15.77 -24.02 28.21
CA PRO A 384 -14.47 -23.42 27.93
C PRO A 384 -14.14 -22.35 28.97
N LYS A 385 -12.90 -22.36 29.45
CA LYS A 385 -12.37 -21.44 30.45
C LYS A 385 -11.03 -20.90 30.01
N VAL A 386 -10.87 -19.58 30.12
CA VAL A 386 -9.61 -18.89 29.79
C VAL A 386 -8.63 -19.01 30.97
N ILE A 387 -7.39 -19.37 30.69
CA ILE A 387 -6.28 -19.45 31.66
C ILE A 387 -5.12 -18.52 31.28
N GLY A 388 -4.19 -18.29 32.21
CA GLY A 388 -2.98 -17.49 31.99
C GLY A 388 -3.13 -15.96 32.15
N ILE A 389 -4.33 -15.46 32.45
CA ILE A 389 -4.60 -14.02 32.62
C ILE A 389 -3.73 -13.40 33.73
N LYS A 390 -3.55 -14.11 34.86
CA LYS A 390 -2.71 -13.64 35.98
C LYS A 390 -1.25 -13.49 35.57
N ASP A 391 -0.73 -14.42 34.76
CA ASP A 391 0.65 -14.39 34.27
C ASP A 391 0.86 -13.22 33.30
N CYS A 392 -0.12 -12.96 32.43
CA CYS A 392 -0.15 -11.77 31.57
C CYS A 392 -0.03 -10.47 32.38
N ILE A 393 -0.89 -10.30 33.39
CA ILE A 393 -0.91 -9.08 34.22
C ILE A 393 0.40 -8.89 34.98
N ASN A 394 1.02 -9.98 35.45
CA ASN A 394 2.25 -9.90 36.22
C ASN A 394 3.50 -9.68 35.34
N ASN A 395 3.40 -9.85 34.02
CA ASN A 395 4.52 -9.69 33.09
C ASN A 395 5.14 -8.28 33.19
N SER A 396 6.48 -8.20 33.23
CA SER A 396 7.23 -6.95 33.41
C SER A 396 7.11 -5.95 32.25
N TRP A 397 6.69 -6.43 31.08
CA TRP A 397 6.48 -5.63 29.87
C TRP A 397 5.12 -4.95 29.81
N VAL A 398 4.15 -5.35 30.65
CA VAL A 398 2.90 -4.58 30.82
C VAL A 398 3.22 -3.27 31.55
N GLU A 399 2.70 -2.17 31.03
CA GLU A 399 2.91 -0.86 31.65
C GLU A 399 2.11 -0.68 32.94
N GLU A 400 2.72 0.02 33.89
CA GLU A 400 2.10 0.40 35.15
C GLU A 400 1.34 1.71 34.95
N GLN A 401 0.18 1.83 35.58
CA GLN A 401 -0.62 3.04 35.58
C GLN A 401 -0.38 3.83 36.87
N ASN A 402 -0.23 5.15 36.73
CA ASN A 402 0.00 6.16 37.78
C ASN A 402 1.30 6.00 38.59
N ASP A 403 2.09 7.09 38.65
CA ASP A 403 3.35 7.18 39.43
C ASP A 403 3.19 6.86 40.93
N GLN A 404 1.97 6.92 41.46
CA GLN A 404 1.69 6.76 42.89
C GLN A 404 1.29 5.34 43.31
N SER A 405 0.71 4.53 42.41
CA SER A 405 0.18 3.20 42.78
C SER A 405 0.82 2.01 42.05
N LYS A 406 1.54 2.23 40.93
CA LYS A 406 2.23 1.17 40.16
C LYS A 406 1.33 -0.04 39.85
N ILE A 407 0.05 0.21 39.57
CA ILE A 407 -0.90 -0.88 39.31
C ILE A 407 -0.88 -1.19 37.82
N LYS A 408 -0.60 -2.46 37.46
CA LYS A 408 -0.74 -2.95 36.10
C LYS A 408 -2.20 -3.23 35.82
N LYS A 409 -2.74 -2.59 34.78
CA LYS A 409 -4.12 -2.79 34.33
C LYS A 409 -4.16 -3.32 32.91
N VAL A 410 -5.06 -4.28 32.69
CA VAL A 410 -5.35 -4.83 31.36
C VAL A 410 -6.84 -4.67 31.04
N TYR A 411 -7.17 -4.52 29.77
CA TYR A 411 -8.55 -4.56 29.30
C TYR A 411 -8.92 -6.00 28.96
N ILE A 412 -10.12 -6.42 29.34
CA ILE A 412 -10.65 -7.74 29.03
C ILE A 412 -12.09 -7.59 28.51
N LYS A 413 -12.33 -8.11 27.33
CA LYS A 413 -13.66 -8.36 26.76
C LYS A 413 -13.88 -9.85 26.68
N ASP A 414 -15.01 -10.29 27.19
CA ASP A 414 -15.52 -11.65 27.17
C ASP A 414 -16.96 -11.65 26.62
N CYS A 415 -17.52 -12.84 26.40
CA CYS A 415 -18.92 -12.98 25.99
C CYS A 415 -19.59 -14.18 26.67
N GLU A 416 -20.89 -14.34 26.49
CA GLU A 416 -21.64 -15.46 27.09
C GLU A 416 -21.06 -16.84 26.71
N ARG A 417 -20.51 -16.97 25.50
CA ARG A 417 -19.89 -18.22 25.02
C ARG A 417 -18.54 -18.52 25.65
N LEU A 418 -17.85 -17.51 26.18
CA LEU A 418 -16.52 -17.62 26.79
C LEU A 418 -16.36 -16.53 27.85
N SER A 419 -16.96 -16.77 29.02
CA SER A 419 -17.01 -15.81 30.13
C SER A 419 -15.85 -16.01 31.11
N ILE A 420 -15.47 -14.94 31.81
CA ILE A 420 -14.38 -14.96 32.78
C ILE A 420 -14.88 -14.51 34.16
N SER A 421 -14.46 -15.24 35.19
CA SER A 421 -14.61 -14.82 36.58
C SER A 421 -13.69 -13.62 36.85
N LYS A 422 -14.30 -12.45 37.06
CA LYS A 422 -13.57 -11.18 37.22
C LYS A 422 -13.24 -10.86 38.68
N GLU A 423 -13.75 -11.63 39.65
CA GLU A 423 -13.60 -11.33 41.08
C GLU A 423 -12.14 -11.17 41.52
N GLU A 424 -11.26 -12.04 41.03
CA GLU A 424 -9.85 -12.07 41.45
C GLU A 424 -8.95 -11.07 40.72
N ILE A 425 -9.43 -10.45 39.63
CA ILE A 425 -8.64 -9.56 38.77
C ILE A 425 -9.23 -8.16 38.61
N LYS A 426 -10.40 -7.90 39.20
CA LYS A 426 -11.17 -6.65 39.03
C LYS A 426 -10.34 -5.37 39.23
N GLU A 427 -9.51 -5.34 40.28
CA GLU A 427 -8.67 -4.18 40.60
C GLU A 427 -7.50 -3.99 39.62
N LYS A 428 -7.11 -5.05 38.91
CA LYS A 428 -6.05 -5.09 37.90
C LYS A 428 -6.58 -5.05 36.47
N THR A 429 -7.86 -4.72 36.29
CA THR A 429 -8.49 -4.56 34.98
C THR A 429 -9.06 -3.17 34.80
N PHE A 430 -9.14 -2.71 33.55
CA PHE A 430 -9.95 -1.53 33.22
C PHE A 430 -11.44 -1.88 33.32
N GLY A 431 -12.26 -0.95 33.81
CA GLY A 431 -13.70 -1.13 33.95
C GLY A 431 -14.45 -1.04 32.62
N SER A 432 -13.85 -0.38 31.62
CA SER A 432 -14.45 -0.22 30.29
C SER A 432 -13.39 -0.06 29.20
N TRP A 433 -13.82 -0.23 27.94
CA TRP A 433 -12.98 0.07 26.77
C TRP A 433 -12.55 1.54 26.75
N LYS A 434 -13.44 2.46 27.14
CA LYS A 434 -13.15 3.89 27.22
C LYS A 434 -12.05 4.20 28.23
N GLU A 435 -12.08 3.58 29.40
CA GLU A 435 -11.00 3.71 30.40
C GLU A 435 -9.66 3.20 29.87
N PHE A 436 -9.66 2.08 29.15
CA PHE A 436 -8.45 1.55 28.51
C PHE A 436 -7.88 2.52 27.45
N LEU A 437 -8.74 3.02 26.55
CA LEU A 437 -8.32 4.02 25.56
C LEU A 437 -7.77 5.28 26.23
N SER A 438 -8.42 5.73 27.31
CA SER A 438 -7.99 6.90 28.08
C SER A 438 -6.60 6.71 28.67
N ALA A 439 -6.37 5.55 29.29
CA ALA A 439 -5.06 5.17 29.81
C ALA A 439 -3.96 5.08 28.74
N CYS A 440 -4.33 4.89 27.47
CA CYS A 440 -3.41 4.93 26.33
C CYS A 440 -3.24 6.34 25.72
N GLY A 441 -3.87 7.37 26.30
CA GLY A 441 -3.85 8.75 25.81
C GLY A 441 -4.76 8.99 24.60
N LEU A 442 -5.81 8.17 24.44
CA LEU A 442 -6.73 8.12 23.29
C LEU A 442 -8.16 8.64 23.60
N GLU A 443 -8.29 9.51 24.60
CA GLU A 443 -9.55 9.94 25.25
C GLU A 443 -10.62 10.56 24.32
N ASN A 444 -10.20 11.16 23.20
CA ASN A 444 -11.06 11.91 22.26
C ASN A 444 -11.12 11.28 20.85
N CYS A 445 -10.81 9.99 20.72
CA CYS A 445 -11.00 9.29 19.46
C CYS A 445 -12.48 8.96 19.22
N GLU A 446 -13.31 9.96 18.95
CA GLU A 446 -14.64 9.69 18.40
C GLU A 446 -14.46 9.23 16.94
N CYS A 447 -14.67 7.93 16.72
CA CYS A 447 -14.68 7.32 15.39
C CYS A 447 -16.01 7.53 14.67
N HIS A 448 -16.66 8.68 14.88
CA HIS A 448 -17.90 9.04 14.19
C HIS A 448 -17.56 9.80 12.90
N PRO A 449 -18.08 9.40 11.73
CA PRO A 449 -18.06 10.28 10.57
C PRO A 449 -18.85 11.54 10.93
N GLU A 450 -18.24 12.71 10.76
CA GLU A 450 -18.94 13.99 10.89
C GLU A 450 -20.09 14.02 9.88
N GLU A 451 -21.33 14.16 10.37
CA GLU A 451 -22.48 14.48 9.54
C GLU A 451 -22.27 15.88 8.92
N ASN A 452 -21.71 15.93 7.72
CA ASN A 452 -21.87 17.11 6.86
C ASN A 452 -23.30 17.13 6.32
N SER A 453 -24.25 17.57 7.15
CA SER A 453 -25.61 17.90 6.72
C SER A 453 -25.63 19.30 6.10
N GLU A 454 -25.12 19.45 4.88
CA GLU A 454 -25.51 20.54 3.99
C GLU A 454 -25.47 20.03 2.54
N ARG A 455 -26.48 19.23 2.18
CA ARG A 455 -26.91 19.12 0.80
C ARG A 455 -28.31 19.71 0.71
N SER A 456 -28.37 20.84 0.02
CA SER A 456 -29.59 21.47 -0.46
C SER A 456 -30.41 20.46 -1.27
N ASP A 457 -31.58 20.10 -0.75
CA ASP A 457 -32.62 19.44 -1.51
C ASP A 457 -33.10 20.40 -2.62
N ASN A 458 -32.85 20.00 -3.87
CA ASN A 458 -33.65 20.40 -5.02
C ASN A 458 -33.38 19.40 -6.16
N SER A 459 -34.21 18.37 -6.23
CA SER A 459 -34.63 17.81 -7.52
C SER A 459 -35.87 16.96 -7.32
N GLU A 460 -36.99 17.49 -7.81
CA GLU A 460 -38.20 16.73 -8.14
C GLU A 460 -37.84 15.58 -9.07
N ALA A 461 -38.29 14.36 -8.75
CA ALA A 461 -38.50 13.31 -9.73
C ALA A 461 -39.66 12.43 -9.27
N SER A 462 -40.73 12.51 -10.05
CA SER A 462 -41.97 11.76 -10.02
C SER A 462 -41.82 10.24 -9.85
N SER A 463 -42.51 9.66 -8.87
CA SER A 463 -42.79 8.21 -8.81
C SER A 463 -44.29 7.96 -9.00
N SER A 464 -44.66 7.44 -10.17
CA SER A 464 -45.93 6.76 -10.39
C SER A 464 -45.75 5.27 -10.10
N THR A 465 -46.35 4.77 -9.02
CA THR A 465 -46.46 3.33 -8.75
C THR A 465 -47.93 2.96 -8.66
N THR A 466 -48.37 2.19 -9.64
CA THR A 466 -49.69 1.56 -9.73
C THR A 466 -49.61 0.20 -9.02
N THR A 467 -50.35 0.04 -7.93
CA THR A 467 -50.65 -1.26 -7.28
C THR A 467 -51.87 -1.90 -7.94
N PRO A 468 -51.86 -3.22 -8.24
CA PRO A 468 -53.08 -3.99 -8.43
C PRO A 468 -53.47 -4.69 -7.13
N SER A 469 -54.73 -4.49 -6.73
CA SER A 469 -55.44 -5.20 -5.67
C SER A 469 -55.99 -6.53 -6.19
N GLU A 470 -55.66 -7.64 -5.53
CA GLU A 470 -56.36 -8.92 -5.71
C GLU A 470 -57.42 -9.09 -4.61
N ASP A 471 -58.68 -8.98 -5.04
CA ASP A 471 -59.85 -9.46 -4.33
C ASP A 471 -60.07 -10.94 -4.68
N THR A 472 -60.12 -11.81 -3.68
CA THR A 472 -60.79 -13.10 -3.81
C THR A 472 -61.62 -13.40 -2.57
N ASN A 473 -62.94 -13.29 -2.69
CA ASN A 473 -63.85 -14.04 -1.85
C ASN A 473 -65.19 -14.27 -2.56
N GLY A 474 -65.65 -15.53 -2.58
CA GLY A 474 -67.08 -15.86 -2.57
C GLY A 474 -67.72 -16.39 -3.86
N GLY A 475 -67.69 -17.73 -4.01
CA GLY A 475 -68.92 -18.53 -4.06
C GLY A 475 -69.59 -18.84 -5.42
N GLY A 476 -69.84 -20.14 -5.64
CA GLY A 476 -71.03 -20.58 -6.38
C GLY A 476 -70.91 -21.83 -7.26
N ASN A 477 -71.44 -22.96 -6.75
CA ASN A 477 -71.98 -24.14 -7.47
C ASN A 477 -70.96 -25.00 -8.24
N ARG A 478 -70.92 -26.33 -8.11
CA ARG A 478 -71.95 -27.34 -7.88
C ARG A 478 -71.30 -28.64 -7.40
#